data_AF-A0A8S3FIY9-F1
#
_entry.id   AF-A0A8S3FIY9-F1
#
_cell.length_a   1.000
_cell.length_b   1.000
_cell.length_c   1.000
_cell.angle_alpha   90.00
_cell.angle_beta   90.00
_cell.angle_gamma   90.00
#
_symmetry.space_group_name_H-M   'P 1'
#
loop_
_entity.id
_entity.type
_entity.pdbx_description
1 polymer ?
#
loop_
_entity_poly.entity_id
_entity_poly.type
_entity_poly.pdbx_seq_one_letter_code
_entity_poly.pdbx_strand_id
1 'polypeptide(L)'
;SAHSMVEQAKYAQANAEQKLKTANQTIDALVLENTQLKKSVNELKEIINNCRSSLITNRSSPVTSVLSSTEQQQPESSIRRIVREKLHKRSSSDLQQSLSSIDISTKMDTNVVDTVLLREFARWEEKPSIGCDSSACMHRVYSEDILPCLTFPNADLSSRILTAIEHNDVTMETCHMRTIDE
;
A
#
# COMPACT_ATOMS: atom_id res chain seq x y z
N SER A 1 -4.60 -61.93 41.69
CA SER A 1 -4.47 -61.34 43.04
C SER A 1 -4.87 -59.89 42.98
N ALA A 2 -5.75 -59.42 43.86
CA ALA A 2 -6.23 -58.03 43.89
C ALA A 2 -5.08 -57.00 43.98
N HIS A 3 -3.96 -57.37 44.60
CA HIS A 3 -2.77 -56.54 44.72
C HIS A 3 -2.18 -56.10 43.37
N SER A 4 -2.13 -57.01 42.39
CA SER A 4 -1.59 -56.74 41.05
C SER A 4 -2.44 -55.75 40.26
N MET A 5 -3.77 -55.81 40.41
CA MET A 5 -4.69 -54.86 39.78
C MET A 5 -4.54 -53.44 40.38
N VAL A 6 -4.30 -53.35 41.68
CA VAL A 6 -4.07 -52.06 42.36
C VAL A 6 -2.76 -51.42 41.90
N GLU A 7 -1.68 -52.20 41.76
CA GLU A 7 -0.41 -51.69 41.25
C GLU A 7 -0.52 -51.25 39.79
N GLN A 8 -1.22 -52.02 38.95
CA GLN A 8 -1.46 -51.67 37.55
C GLN A 8 -2.26 -50.37 37.42
N ALA A 9 -3.29 -50.17 38.26
CA ALA A 9 -4.07 -48.94 38.30
C ALA A 9 -3.23 -47.73 38.72
N LYS A 10 -2.37 -47.89 39.75
CA LYS A 10 -1.45 -46.84 40.19
C LYS A 10 -0.45 -46.45 39.10
N TYR A 11 0.11 -47.44 38.39
CA TYR A 11 1.02 -47.18 37.27
C TYR A 11 0.32 -46.46 36.10
N ALA A 12 -0.90 -46.87 35.78
CA ALA A 12 -1.72 -46.21 34.76
C ALA A 12 -2.04 -44.75 35.14
N GLN A 13 -2.39 -44.50 36.41
CA GLN A 13 -2.63 -43.16 36.94
C GLN A 13 -1.38 -42.27 36.83
N ALA A 14 -0.22 -42.76 37.29
CA ALA A 14 1.03 -42.00 37.23
C ALA A 14 1.41 -41.63 35.78
N ASN A 15 1.24 -42.55 34.84
CA ASN A 15 1.47 -42.28 33.42
C ASN A 15 0.49 -41.25 32.84
N ALA A 16 -0.79 -41.30 33.24
CA ALA A 16 -1.79 -40.33 32.82
C ALA A 16 -1.48 -38.91 33.36
N GLU A 17 -1.10 -38.82 34.64
CA GLU A 17 -0.71 -37.55 35.27
C GLU A 17 0.55 -36.96 34.64
N GLN A 18 1.54 -37.80 34.30
CA GLN A 18 2.73 -37.34 33.58
C GLN A 18 2.38 -36.76 32.20
N LYS A 19 1.54 -37.46 31.42
CA LYS A 19 1.08 -36.98 30.11
C LYS A 19 0.31 -35.66 30.21
N LEU A 20 -0.55 -35.55 31.21
CA LEU A 20 -1.30 -34.33 31.50
C LEU A 20 -0.35 -33.17 31.82
N LYS A 21 0.66 -33.41 32.65
CA LYS A 21 1.67 -32.41 32.99
C LYS A 21 2.43 -31.93 31.76
N THR A 22 2.88 -32.86 30.90
CA THR A 22 3.58 -32.48 29.65
C THR A 22 2.67 -31.72 28.69
N ALA A 23 1.39 -32.12 28.56
CA ALA A 23 0.45 -31.42 27.70
C ALA A 23 0.19 -29.98 28.18
N ASN A 24 0.04 -29.78 29.50
CA ASN A 24 -0.12 -28.45 30.08
C ASN A 24 1.11 -27.55 29.81
N GLN A 25 2.32 -28.09 29.94
CA GLN A 25 3.54 -27.34 29.61
C GLN A 25 3.58 -26.92 28.13
N THR A 26 3.12 -27.77 27.22
CA THR A 26 3.00 -27.42 25.79
C THR A 26 1.96 -26.33 25.57
N ILE A 27 0.80 -26.42 26.24
CA ILE A 27 -0.25 -25.40 26.16
C ILE A 27 0.29 -24.04 26.63
N ASP A 28 1.00 -24.01 27.77
CA ASP A 28 1.56 -22.77 28.31
C ASP A 28 2.56 -22.12 27.34
N ALA A 29 3.42 -22.91 26.71
CA ALA A 29 4.36 -22.42 25.69
C ALA A 29 3.63 -21.84 24.46
N LEU A 30 2.60 -22.54 23.97
CA LEU A 30 1.81 -22.08 22.82
C LEU A 30 0.98 -20.82 23.15
N VAL A 31 0.48 -20.70 24.39
CA VAL A 31 -0.23 -19.51 24.85
C VAL A 31 0.71 -18.30 24.92
N LEU A 32 1.95 -18.51 25.37
CA LEU A 32 2.97 -17.46 25.37
C LEU A 32 3.27 -16.97 23.94
N GLU A 33 3.50 -17.90 23.00
CA GLU A 33 3.75 -17.57 21.60
C GLU A 33 2.56 -16.82 20.96
N ASN A 34 1.34 -17.30 21.16
CA ASN A 34 0.13 -16.64 20.66
C ASN A 34 -0.03 -15.23 21.24
N THR A 35 0.36 -15.02 22.49
CA THR A 35 0.31 -13.70 23.13
C THR A 35 1.31 -12.75 22.48
N GLN A 36 2.54 -13.23 22.23
CA GLN A 36 3.56 -12.47 21.52
C GLN A 36 3.13 -12.12 20.09
N LEU A 37 2.59 -13.08 19.34
CA LEU A 37 2.10 -12.85 17.98
C LEU A 37 0.96 -11.82 17.94
N LYS A 38 -0.01 -11.93 18.86
CA LYS A 38 -1.10 -10.94 18.98
C LYS A 38 -0.57 -9.54 19.27
N LYS A 39 0.47 -9.43 20.11
CA LYS A 39 1.12 -8.14 20.40
C LYS A 39 1.71 -7.53 19.13
N SER A 40 2.52 -8.29 18.38
CA SER A 40 3.11 -7.80 17.11
C SER A 40 2.06 -7.43 16.06
N VAL A 41 0.97 -8.19 15.95
CA VAL A 41 -0.14 -7.85 15.05
C VAL A 41 -0.82 -6.53 15.45
N ASN A 42 -1.03 -6.30 16.75
CA ASN A 42 -1.62 -5.05 17.23
C ASN A 42 -0.68 -3.85 16.99
N GLU A 43 0.63 -4.01 17.22
CA GLU A 43 1.63 -2.98 16.89
C GLU A 43 1.58 -2.62 15.39
N LEU A 44 1.49 -3.62 14.50
CA LEU A 44 1.35 -3.37 13.06
C LEU A 44 0.04 -2.66 12.70
N LYS A 45 -1.09 -3.04 13.33
CA LYS A 45 -2.37 -2.35 13.13
C LYS A 45 -2.30 -0.88 13.56
N GLU A 46 -1.61 -0.60 14.67
CA GLU A 46 -1.42 0.77 15.16
C GLU A 46 -0.57 1.60 14.20
N ILE A 47 0.52 1.03 13.68
CA ILE A 47 1.35 1.66 12.65
C ILE A 47 0.51 2.01 11.41
N ILE A 48 -0.29 1.06 10.90
CA ILE A 48 -1.16 1.29 9.73
C ILE A 48 -2.16 2.43 9.99
N ASN A 49 -2.78 2.45 11.17
CA ASN A 49 -3.74 3.49 11.54
C ASN A 49 -3.09 4.86 11.69
N ASN A 50 -1.89 4.95 12.27
CA ASN A 50 -1.16 6.20 12.42
C ASN A 50 -0.64 6.74 11.08
N CYS A 51 -0.22 5.86 10.17
CA CYS A 51 0.08 6.24 8.78
C CYS A 51 -1.17 6.76 8.06
N ARG A 52 -2.34 6.12 8.22
CA ARG A 52 -3.62 6.62 7.68
C ARG A 52 -4.00 7.99 8.25
N SER A 53 -3.83 8.21 9.55
CA SER A 53 -4.13 9.50 10.19
C SER A 53 -3.18 10.62 9.75
N SER A 54 -1.90 10.31 9.50
CA SER A 54 -0.92 11.29 9.00
C SER A 54 -1.22 11.72 7.55
N LEU A 55 -1.66 10.77 6.71
CA LEU A 55 -2.14 11.05 5.35
C LEU A 55 -3.41 11.92 5.31
N ILE A 56 -4.23 11.88 6.37
CA ILE A 56 -5.47 12.68 6.48
C ILE A 56 -5.19 14.05 7.14
N THR A 57 -4.25 14.12 8.09
CA THR A 57 -3.99 15.34 8.89
C THR A 57 -3.10 16.35 8.18
N ASN A 58 -2.21 15.92 7.27
CA ASN A 58 -1.30 16.82 6.55
C ASN A 58 -1.94 17.58 5.37
N ARG A 59 -3.26 17.45 5.15
CA ARG A 59 -4.01 18.28 4.17
C ARG A 59 -4.54 19.59 4.73
N SER A 60 -4.03 20.06 5.87
CA SER A 60 -4.38 21.37 6.42
C SER A 60 -3.17 22.28 6.48
N SER A 61 -2.90 22.95 5.35
CA SER A 61 -2.12 24.20 5.29
C SER A 61 -3.00 25.30 4.67
N PRO A 62 -2.88 26.57 5.12
CA PRO A 62 -4.01 27.49 5.20
C PRO A 62 -4.04 28.45 4.02
N VAL A 63 -5.04 28.35 3.14
CA VAL A 63 -5.37 29.44 2.20
C VAL A 63 -6.88 29.54 1.98
N THR A 64 -7.40 30.73 2.30
CA THR A 64 -8.70 31.34 1.97
C THR A 64 -9.91 31.04 2.85
N SER A 65 -10.11 31.96 3.78
CA SER A 65 -11.40 32.37 4.34
C SER A 65 -12.34 32.90 3.25
N VAL A 66 -13.49 32.25 3.02
CA VAL A 66 -14.77 32.97 2.76
C VAL A 66 -16.00 32.06 2.97
N LEU A 67 -16.88 32.52 3.88
CA LEU A 67 -18.35 32.33 3.94
C LEU A 67 -18.97 30.98 4.37
N SER A 68 -19.29 30.93 5.67
CA SER A 68 -20.64 30.78 6.27
C SER A 68 -21.50 29.51 6.09
N SER A 69 -21.69 28.83 7.23
CA SER A 69 -22.94 28.35 7.85
C SER A 69 -23.93 27.45 7.07
N THR A 70 -24.20 26.24 7.57
CA THR A 70 -25.39 25.90 8.41
C THR A 70 -25.31 24.42 8.84
N GLU A 71 -25.79 24.15 10.06
CA GLU A 71 -25.93 22.86 10.76
C GLU A 71 -26.60 21.75 9.94
N GLN A 72 -26.17 20.48 10.12
CA GLN A 72 -27.03 19.35 10.56
C GLN A 72 -26.27 18.00 10.61
N GLN A 73 -26.31 17.40 11.80
CA GLN A 73 -26.46 15.97 12.17
C GLN A 73 -25.98 14.85 11.21
N GLN A 74 -25.13 13.97 11.77
CA GLN A 74 -24.69 12.62 11.33
C GLN A 74 -25.85 11.71 10.83
N PRO A 75 -25.64 10.60 10.07
CA PRO A 75 -24.48 9.67 10.14
C PRO A 75 -23.98 9.05 8.82
N GLU A 76 -22.83 8.35 8.89
CA GLU A 76 -22.38 7.16 8.13
C GLU A 76 -22.63 7.02 6.61
N SER A 77 -21.60 6.51 5.94
CA SER A 77 -21.56 6.02 4.55
C SER A 77 -21.58 7.06 3.42
N SER A 78 -20.39 7.48 2.97
CA SER A 78 -20.04 7.69 1.54
C SER A 78 -18.64 8.27 1.39
N ILE A 79 -17.59 7.47 1.60
CA ILE A 79 -16.28 7.76 0.98
C ILE A 79 -16.31 7.16 -0.43
N ARG A 80 -17.14 7.74 -1.28
CA ARG A 80 -17.01 7.66 -2.73
C ARG A 80 -16.81 9.08 -3.22
N ARG A 81 -15.79 9.27 -4.07
CA ARG A 81 -15.51 10.45 -4.91
C ARG A 81 -14.34 11.33 -4.44
N ILE A 82 -13.13 10.81 -4.58
CA ILE A 82 -11.97 11.63 -4.98
C ILE A 82 -11.35 10.99 -6.22
N VAL A 83 -12.05 11.12 -7.35
CA VAL A 83 -11.44 11.12 -8.69
C VAL A 83 -12.21 12.14 -9.53
N ARG A 84 -11.46 13.12 -10.05
CA ARG A 84 -11.81 14.16 -11.04
C ARG A 84 -12.60 15.38 -10.55
N GLU A 85 -11.83 16.43 -10.31
CA GLU A 85 -12.27 17.81 -10.35
C GLU A 85 -12.55 18.26 -11.80
N LYS A 86 -13.59 19.09 -11.92
CA LYS A 86 -13.92 20.09 -12.95
C LYS A 86 -14.08 19.65 -14.41
N LEU A 87 -15.35 19.46 -14.80
CA LEU A 87 -15.84 19.76 -16.15
C LEU A 87 -16.99 20.77 -16.02
N HIS A 88 -16.67 22.05 -16.26
CA HIS A 88 -17.66 23.04 -16.64
C HIS A 88 -17.87 22.94 -18.16
N LYS A 89 -19.07 22.50 -18.53
CA LYS A 89 -19.88 22.87 -19.72
C LYS A 89 -19.20 23.01 -21.11
N ARG A 90 -19.51 22.02 -21.95
CA ARG A 90 -20.01 22.09 -23.36
C ARG A 90 -19.12 22.75 -24.43
N SER A 91 -18.62 21.95 -25.39
CA SER A 91 -19.19 21.81 -26.76
C SER A 91 -18.28 20.98 -27.70
N SER A 92 -18.90 20.15 -28.57
CA SER A 92 -18.39 19.46 -29.78
C SER A 92 -17.25 18.44 -29.63
N SER A 93 -17.53 17.13 -29.59
CA SER A 93 -17.81 16.20 -30.71
C SER A 93 -16.53 15.62 -31.33
N ASP A 94 -16.44 14.29 -31.27
CA ASP A 94 -15.55 13.37 -31.99
C ASP A 94 -14.10 13.23 -31.51
N LEU A 95 -13.87 12.19 -30.70
CA LEU A 95 -12.74 11.24 -30.80
C LEU A 95 -12.87 10.19 -29.67
N GLN A 96 -13.91 9.37 -29.75
CA GLN A 96 -13.95 8.09 -29.06
C GLN A 96 -13.49 7.01 -30.04
N GLN A 97 -12.18 6.85 -30.24
CA GLN A 97 -11.66 5.58 -30.74
C GLN A 97 -10.18 5.42 -30.43
N SER A 98 -9.85 4.25 -29.88
CA SER A 98 -8.50 3.69 -29.68
C SER A 98 -7.75 4.02 -28.38
N LEU A 99 -8.26 3.51 -27.24
CA LEU A 99 -7.44 3.11 -26.09
C LEU A 99 -7.95 1.77 -25.46
N SER A 100 -8.71 0.98 -26.21
CA SER A 100 -9.40 -0.22 -25.71
C SER A 100 -8.54 -1.50 -25.70
N SER A 101 -7.24 -1.41 -25.41
CA SER A 101 -6.40 -2.61 -25.26
C SER A 101 -5.23 -2.40 -24.29
N ILE A 102 -5.56 -2.05 -23.05
CA ILE A 102 -4.75 -2.45 -21.90
C ILE A 102 -5.70 -3.27 -21.02
N ASP A 103 -5.78 -4.55 -21.33
CA ASP A 103 -6.49 -5.55 -20.55
C ASP A 103 -5.68 -5.84 -19.28
N ILE A 104 -5.73 -4.95 -18.29
CA ILE A 104 -5.35 -5.28 -16.92
C ILE A 104 -6.56 -5.99 -16.30
N SER A 105 -6.89 -7.16 -16.86
CA SER A 105 -7.73 -8.15 -16.20
C SER A 105 -6.89 -8.88 -15.15
N THR A 106 -6.56 -8.15 -14.08
CA THR A 106 -6.19 -8.76 -12.81
C THR A 106 -7.07 -8.12 -11.77
N LYS A 107 -8.13 -8.85 -11.46
CA LYS A 107 -9.00 -8.79 -10.29
C LYS A 107 -8.25 -8.35 -9.01
N MET A 108 -8.04 -7.06 -8.82
CA MET A 108 -7.44 -6.49 -7.60
C MET A 108 -8.55 -6.02 -6.67
N ASP A 109 -9.43 -6.95 -6.28
CA ASP A 109 -10.31 -6.81 -5.11
C ASP A 109 -9.61 -7.39 -3.87
N THR A 110 -8.39 -6.92 -3.61
CA THR A 110 -7.70 -7.18 -2.36
C THR A 110 -7.12 -5.87 -1.86
N ASN A 111 -7.78 -5.27 -0.86
CA ASN A 111 -7.30 -4.16 -0.03
C ASN A 111 -6.04 -4.52 0.79
N VAL A 112 -5.13 -5.31 0.23
CA VAL A 112 -3.90 -5.75 0.87
C VAL A 112 -2.82 -4.78 0.44
N VAL A 113 -2.45 -3.89 1.38
CA VAL A 113 -1.32 -2.99 1.21
C VAL A 113 -0.05 -3.75 1.58
N ASP A 114 0.96 -3.70 0.71
CA ASP A 114 2.28 -4.21 1.04
C ASP A 114 2.89 -3.38 2.18
N THR A 115 3.10 -4.01 3.33
CA THR A 115 3.62 -3.35 4.53
C THR A 115 5.08 -2.91 4.40
N VAL A 116 5.86 -3.53 3.51
CA VAL A 116 7.24 -3.12 3.20
C VAL A 116 7.21 -1.82 2.41
N LEU A 117 6.44 -1.79 1.31
CA LEU A 117 6.28 -0.58 0.50
C LEU A 117 5.70 0.58 1.32
N LEU A 118 4.71 0.29 2.17
CA LEU A 118 4.13 1.31 3.04
C LEU A 118 5.17 1.89 4.02
N ARG A 119 6.03 1.05 4.59
CA ARG A 119 7.09 1.51 5.52
C ARG A 119 8.18 2.31 4.80
N GLU A 120 8.58 1.86 3.61
CA GLU A 120 9.54 2.58 2.77
C GLU A 120 8.99 3.95 2.40
N PHE A 121 7.73 4.00 1.97
CA PHE A 121 7.04 5.24 1.64
C PHE A 121 6.89 6.17 2.85
N ALA A 122 6.47 5.66 4.02
CA ALA A 122 6.33 6.47 5.23
C ALA A 122 7.66 7.13 5.64
N ARG A 123 8.78 6.38 5.54
CA ARG A 123 10.13 6.94 5.81
C ARG A 123 10.55 7.98 4.79
N TRP A 124 10.19 7.79 3.52
CA TRP A 124 10.44 8.78 2.48
C TRP A 124 9.57 10.03 2.68
N GLU A 125 8.33 9.89 3.14
CA GLU A 125 7.43 11.01 3.43
C GLU A 125 7.96 11.91 4.56
N GLU A 126 8.61 11.34 5.58
CA GLU A 126 9.24 12.09 6.67
C GLU A 126 10.40 12.98 6.19
N LYS A 127 11.16 12.52 5.19
CA LYS A 127 12.25 13.26 4.58
C LYS A 127 12.26 13.03 3.06
N PRO A 128 11.43 13.76 2.32
CA PRO A 128 11.31 13.57 0.88
C PRO A 128 12.61 13.89 0.19
N SER A 129 13.05 12.98 -0.66
CA SER A 129 14.25 13.12 -1.46
C SER A 129 14.00 12.58 -2.87
N ILE A 130 14.57 13.27 -3.85
CA ILE A 130 14.43 12.94 -5.27
C ILE A 130 15.77 12.38 -5.76
N GLY A 131 15.72 11.35 -6.61
CA GLY A 131 16.89 10.65 -7.15
C GLY A 131 16.88 9.16 -6.83
N CYS A 132 17.48 8.35 -7.71
CA CYS A 132 17.46 6.88 -7.62
C CYS A 132 17.98 6.35 -6.27
N ASP A 133 19.13 6.85 -5.80
CA ASP A 133 19.77 6.33 -4.59
C ASP A 133 19.45 7.13 -3.31
N SER A 134 18.42 7.98 -3.37
CA SER A 134 18.09 8.91 -2.30
C SER A 134 17.38 8.24 -1.11
N SER A 135 16.68 7.13 -1.36
CA SER A 135 15.94 6.32 -0.39
C SER A 135 15.58 4.96 -0.97
N ALA A 136 15.25 3.99 -0.12
CA ALA A 136 14.76 2.67 -0.57
C ALA A 136 13.48 2.79 -1.42
N CYS A 137 12.59 3.72 -1.05
CA CYS A 137 11.36 3.99 -1.80
C CYS A 137 11.67 4.45 -3.23
N MET A 138 12.56 5.45 -3.39
CA MET A 138 12.90 5.95 -4.73
C MET A 138 13.69 4.91 -5.53
N HIS A 139 14.65 4.22 -4.93
CA HIS A 139 15.41 3.17 -5.64
C HIS A 139 14.49 2.11 -6.26
N ARG A 140 13.45 1.72 -5.51
CA ARG A 140 12.42 0.80 -6.00
C ARG A 140 11.63 1.38 -7.17
N VAL A 141 11.12 2.61 -7.04
CA VAL A 141 10.40 3.29 -8.12
C VAL A 141 11.26 3.42 -9.38
N TYR A 142 12.55 3.71 -9.23
CA TYR A 142 13.46 3.79 -10.38
C TYR A 142 13.67 2.44 -11.06
N SER A 143 13.95 1.40 -10.29
CA SER A 143 14.25 0.07 -10.82
C SER A 143 13.04 -0.67 -11.38
N GLU A 144 11.87 -0.54 -10.74
CA GLU A 144 10.66 -1.27 -11.08
C GLU A 144 9.79 -0.52 -12.11
N ASP A 145 9.76 0.81 -12.07
CA ASP A 145 8.86 1.61 -12.92
C ASP A 145 9.62 2.51 -13.91
N ILE A 146 10.44 3.44 -13.44
CA ILE A 146 10.99 4.52 -14.28
C ILE A 146 11.95 3.95 -15.34
N LEU A 147 12.96 3.17 -14.95
CA LEU A 147 13.95 2.65 -15.88
C LEU A 147 13.34 1.69 -16.91
N PRO A 148 12.47 0.73 -16.54
CA PRO A 148 11.76 -0.10 -17.53
C PRO A 148 10.89 0.72 -18.51
N CYS A 149 10.28 1.81 -18.05
CA CYS A 149 9.44 2.66 -18.91
C CYS A 149 10.23 3.61 -19.82
N LEU A 150 11.46 3.98 -19.44
CA LEU A 150 12.29 4.95 -20.17
C LEU A 150 13.49 4.31 -20.89
N THR A 151 13.57 2.99 -20.91
CA THR A 151 14.59 2.27 -21.69
C THR A 151 14.11 2.08 -23.13
N PHE A 152 14.70 2.84 -24.05
CA PHE A 152 14.49 2.75 -25.49
C PHE A 152 15.67 2.06 -26.18
N PRO A 153 15.51 1.54 -27.41
CA PRO A 153 16.62 0.97 -28.18
C PRO A 153 17.81 1.93 -28.36
N ASN A 154 17.54 3.24 -28.39
CA ASN A 154 18.59 4.25 -28.34
C ASN A 154 18.92 4.62 -26.88
N ALA A 155 20.05 4.13 -26.39
CA ALA A 155 20.51 4.35 -25.02
C ALA A 155 20.83 5.84 -24.73
N ASP A 156 21.37 6.58 -25.70
CA ASP A 156 21.65 8.02 -25.55
C ASP A 156 20.36 8.82 -25.37
N LEU A 157 19.36 8.52 -26.20
CA LEU A 157 18.04 9.13 -26.08
C LEU A 157 17.39 8.81 -24.73
N SER A 158 17.47 7.55 -24.31
CA SER A 158 16.96 7.08 -23.01
C SER A 158 17.57 7.86 -21.85
N SER A 159 18.91 7.99 -21.84
CA SER A 159 19.63 8.77 -20.83
C SER A 159 19.23 10.24 -20.84
N ARG A 160 19.13 10.86 -22.03
CA ARG A 160 18.77 12.27 -22.17
C ARG A 160 17.35 12.56 -21.72
N ILE A 161 16.39 11.70 -22.06
CA ILE A 161 15.00 11.83 -21.62
C ILE A 161 14.93 11.68 -20.09
N LEU A 162 15.58 10.68 -19.51
CA LEU A 162 15.61 10.48 -18.06
C LEU A 162 16.15 11.73 -17.34
N THR A 163 17.33 12.21 -17.74
CA THR A 163 17.92 13.42 -17.16
C THR A 163 17.02 14.64 -17.34
N ALA A 164 16.43 14.84 -18.51
CA ALA A 164 15.52 15.95 -18.75
C ALA A 164 14.24 15.85 -17.88
N ILE A 165 13.72 14.65 -17.63
CA ILE A 165 12.58 14.45 -16.73
C ILE A 165 12.97 14.78 -15.28
N GLU A 166 14.13 14.31 -14.82
CA GLU A 166 14.64 14.60 -13.47
C GLU A 166 14.84 16.09 -13.21
N HIS A 167 15.24 16.84 -14.24
CA HIS A 167 15.40 18.30 -14.17
C HIS A 167 14.12 19.08 -14.53
N ASN A 168 13.04 18.37 -14.86
CA ASN A 168 11.76 18.95 -15.29
C ASN A 168 11.88 19.85 -16.54
N ASP A 169 12.72 19.45 -17.48
CA ASP A 169 13.03 20.16 -18.73
C ASP A 169 12.31 19.56 -19.96
N VAL A 170 11.51 18.50 -19.79
CA VAL A 170 10.77 17.88 -20.90
C VAL A 170 9.49 18.62 -21.20
N THR A 171 9.33 19.04 -22.45
CA THR A 171 8.06 19.52 -23.01
C THR A 171 7.54 18.53 -24.04
N MET A 172 6.23 18.30 -24.04
CA MET A 172 5.55 17.49 -25.06
C MET A 172 4.51 18.37 -25.74
N GLU A 173 4.65 18.52 -27.05
CA GLU A 173 3.74 19.30 -27.89
C GLU A 173 3.08 18.39 -28.91
N THR A 174 1.78 18.60 -29.14
CA THR A 174 1.06 17.92 -30.21
C THR A 174 1.52 18.49 -31.54
N CYS A 175 2.12 17.66 -32.39
CA CYS A 175 2.36 18.04 -33.78
C CYS A 175 1.15 17.66 -34.64
N HIS A 176 0.69 18.58 -35.47
CA HIS A 176 -0.27 18.30 -36.53
C HIS A 176 0.48 18.19 -37.85
N MET A 177 0.23 17.12 -38.60
CA MET A 177 0.75 16.98 -39.96
C MET A 177 0.21 18.14 -40.79
N ARG A 178 1.12 19.02 -41.24
CA ARG A 178 0.81 19.99 -42.28
C ARG A 178 1.06 19.30 -43.60
N THR A 179 -0.01 18.97 -44.32
CA THR A 179 0.11 18.64 -45.73
C THR A 179 0.58 19.90 -46.43
N ILE A 180 1.74 19.83 -47.07
CA ILE A 180 2.23 20.91 -47.93
C ILE A 180 1.41 20.77 -49.20
N ASP A 181 0.43 21.64 -49.40
CA ASP A 181 -0.28 21.74 -50.67
C ASP A 181 0.71 22.32 -51.70
N GLU A 182 1.09 21.51 -52.69
CA GLU A 182 1.89 21.89 -53.87
C GLU A 182 1.16 22.83 -54.82
#